data_AF-A0A4V2F2S3-F1
#
_entry.id   AF-A0A4V2F2S3-F1
#
_cell.length_a   1.000
_cell.length_b   1.000
_cell.length_c   1.000
_cell.angle_alpha   90.00
_cell.angle_beta   90.00
_cell.angle_gamma   90.00
#
_symmetry.space_group_name_H-M   'P 1'
#
loop_
_entity.id
_entity.type
_entity.pdbx_description
1 polymer ?
#
loop_
_entity_poly.entity_id
_entity_poly.type
_entity_poly.pdbx_seq_one_letter_code
_entity_poly.pdbx_strand_id
1 'polypeptide(L)'
;MFGRSAGQQVVALQEERDAFRADLEALTSVLGTIARARTTAEAVRGVLDEVRAAFGWAYGSFWRLGPDGLLHFDQESGSAGEEFRQVTLEASFAEGVGLSGRAWKARDLVFVEDLGTVTDCVRRPAAQRAGVKSGVCFPILVSGRVIGTMDFFATETLSPSPQRLEALRSIGQLLSQGVTRAAEGAAQDEIAVDSAALNAVMRAVASVGRQEEAAQAALDAIRKEFGWEYGSYWAVDDAVGALRFVLESGSAGEEFRQVTLSATFQEGVGLSGRAWKARDLVFVEDLGEMTDCVRAPAAQRAGVKSGVCLPLVVGGRVVGTMDFFSTQTLCLTENRRDALRNTAFLVAKSMERVLESGRLAVAGEQLVTSIQEVERNVVAATNTAADAVRLSEDANSTVGRLSASSVQIGNVVKVINSIAEQTNLLALNATIEAARAGEAGKGFAVVANEVKELAQETSRATEDIVRSIDAIQADTGNVVVSLRGIAEIVERINETQGVIGSVLTEQSAVTRDILA
;
A
#
# COMPACT_ATOMS: atom_id res chain seq x y z
N MET A 1 -74.11 5.06 -62.31
CA MET A 1 -73.50 5.92 -61.28
C MET A 1 -72.68 5.12 -60.24
N PHE A 2 -72.15 3.93 -60.56
CA PHE A 2 -71.51 3.03 -59.58
C PHE A 2 -69.97 2.84 -59.75
N GLY A 3 -69.33 3.50 -60.72
CA GLY A 3 -67.89 3.32 -61.00
C GLY A 3 -66.92 4.28 -60.27
N ARG A 4 -67.42 5.39 -59.71
CA ARG A 4 -66.57 6.39 -59.01
C ARG A 4 -66.18 5.96 -57.58
N SER A 5 -66.95 5.07 -56.95
CA SER A 5 -66.76 4.63 -55.56
C SER A 5 -65.61 3.64 -55.37
N ALA A 6 -65.37 2.74 -56.33
CA ALA A 6 -64.33 1.71 -56.21
C ALA A 6 -62.91 2.30 -56.39
N GLY A 7 -62.74 3.27 -57.29
CA GLY A 7 -61.46 3.96 -57.49
C GLY A 7 -61.03 4.81 -56.29
N GLN A 8 -61.97 5.48 -55.62
CA GLN A 8 -61.71 6.24 -54.40
C GLN A 8 -61.35 5.34 -53.20
N GLN A 9 -61.97 4.15 -53.10
CA GLN A 9 -61.60 3.16 -52.08
C GLN A 9 -60.20 2.57 -52.27
N VAL A 10 -59.78 2.32 -53.52
CA VAL A 10 -58.43 1.81 -53.81
C VAL A 10 -57.35 2.85 -53.50
N VAL A 11 -57.58 4.13 -53.83
CA VAL A 11 -56.65 5.21 -53.50
C VAL A 11 -56.52 5.39 -51.98
N ALA A 12 -57.64 5.40 -51.25
CA ALA A 12 -57.61 5.53 -49.78
C ALA A 12 -56.87 4.36 -49.11
N LEU A 13 -57.06 3.12 -49.58
CA LEU A 13 -56.33 1.95 -49.07
C LEU A 13 -54.84 1.98 -49.42
N GLN A 14 -54.46 2.57 -50.57
CA GLN A 14 -53.06 2.76 -50.95
C GLN A 14 -52.39 3.82 -50.06
N GLU A 15 -53.06 4.95 -49.82
CA GLU A 15 -52.58 6.01 -48.92
C GLU A 15 -52.42 5.50 -47.47
N GLU A 16 -53.37 4.72 -46.96
CA GLU A 16 -53.28 4.11 -45.62
C GLU A 16 -52.13 3.12 -45.51
N ARG A 17 -51.92 2.28 -46.54
CA ARG A 17 -50.82 1.32 -46.60
C ARG A 17 -49.46 2.03 -46.68
N ASP A 18 -49.35 3.08 -47.49
CA ASP A 18 -48.10 3.80 -47.69
C ASP A 18 -47.75 4.62 -46.42
N ALA A 19 -48.74 5.19 -45.73
CA ALA A 19 -48.56 5.81 -44.41
C ALA A 19 -48.10 4.81 -43.35
N PHE A 20 -48.71 3.62 -43.28
CA PHE A 20 -48.29 2.56 -42.37
C PHE A 20 -46.85 2.09 -42.64
N ARG A 21 -46.48 1.97 -43.92
CA ARG A 21 -45.11 1.63 -44.33
C ARG A 21 -44.10 2.69 -43.87
N ALA A 22 -44.42 3.98 -44.05
CA ALA A 22 -43.58 5.07 -43.60
C ALA A 22 -43.40 5.06 -42.06
N ASP A 23 -44.47 4.78 -41.31
CA ASP A 23 -44.42 4.68 -39.85
C ASP A 23 -43.50 3.51 -39.40
N LEU A 24 -43.53 2.37 -40.10
CA LEU A 24 -42.63 1.23 -39.85
C LEU A 24 -41.17 1.53 -40.22
N GLU A 25 -40.94 2.24 -41.33
CA GLU A 25 -39.60 2.67 -41.74
C GLU A 25 -39.00 3.64 -40.70
N ALA A 26 -39.81 4.57 -40.19
CA ALA A 26 -39.43 5.49 -39.11
C ALA A 26 -39.05 4.73 -37.83
N LEU A 27 -39.87 3.78 -37.40
CA LEU A 27 -39.58 2.92 -36.24
C LEU A 27 -38.26 2.16 -36.38
N THR A 28 -38.02 1.58 -37.57
CA THR A 28 -36.80 0.82 -37.85
C THR A 28 -35.56 1.73 -37.86
N SER A 29 -35.68 2.95 -38.40
CA SER A 29 -34.60 3.94 -38.39
C SER A 29 -34.25 4.35 -36.95
N VAL A 30 -35.28 4.70 -36.16
CA VAL A 30 -35.15 5.05 -34.74
C VAL A 30 -34.47 3.94 -33.94
N LEU A 31 -34.85 2.67 -34.16
CA LEU A 31 -34.20 1.51 -33.54
C LEU A 31 -32.70 1.45 -33.86
N GLY A 32 -32.33 1.64 -35.13
CA GLY A 32 -30.93 1.65 -35.56
C GLY A 32 -30.12 2.78 -34.92
N THR A 33 -30.72 3.95 -34.81
CA THR A 33 -30.11 5.13 -34.17
C THR A 33 -29.92 4.91 -32.68
N ILE A 34 -30.94 4.42 -31.97
CA ILE A 34 -30.84 4.06 -30.56
C ILE A 34 -29.75 3.01 -30.36
N ALA A 35 -29.70 1.97 -31.18
CA ALA A 35 -28.73 0.88 -31.03
C ALA A 35 -27.28 1.37 -31.07
N ARG A 36 -26.98 2.40 -31.88
CA ARG A 36 -25.63 2.97 -32.04
C ARG A 36 -25.27 4.04 -31.00
N ALA A 37 -26.25 4.68 -30.37
CA ALA A 37 -26.00 5.71 -29.37
C ALA A 37 -25.28 5.14 -28.15
N ARG A 38 -24.18 5.79 -27.76
CA ARG A 38 -23.39 5.45 -26.56
C ARG A 38 -23.77 6.32 -25.36
N THR A 39 -24.26 7.53 -25.62
CA THR A 39 -24.69 8.45 -24.57
C THR A 39 -26.19 8.74 -24.66
N THR A 40 -26.78 9.13 -23.54
CA THR A 40 -28.17 9.63 -23.50
C THR A 40 -28.38 10.81 -24.45
N ALA A 41 -27.40 11.71 -24.53
CA ALA A 41 -27.47 12.88 -25.41
C ALA A 41 -27.50 12.47 -26.89
N GLU A 42 -26.66 11.52 -27.30
CA GLU A 42 -26.67 10.96 -28.66
C GLU A 42 -27.98 10.26 -28.99
N ALA A 43 -28.53 9.46 -28.06
CA ALA A 43 -29.79 8.76 -28.26
C ALA A 43 -30.94 9.75 -28.47
N VAL A 44 -31.04 10.76 -27.60
CA VAL A 44 -32.04 11.83 -27.71
C VAL A 44 -31.87 12.60 -29.02
N ARG A 45 -30.65 13.07 -29.32
CA ARG A 45 -30.36 13.83 -30.55
C ARG A 45 -30.79 13.07 -31.79
N GLY A 46 -30.33 11.82 -31.90
CA GLY A 46 -30.59 10.99 -33.06
C GLY A 46 -32.08 10.71 -33.24
N VAL A 47 -32.81 10.36 -32.16
CA VAL A 47 -34.26 10.14 -32.27
C VAL A 47 -34.99 11.44 -32.59
N LEU A 48 -34.58 12.58 -32.03
CA LEU A 48 -35.17 13.88 -32.34
C LEU A 48 -35.04 14.21 -33.85
N ASP A 49 -33.86 14.00 -34.43
CA ASP A 49 -33.62 14.24 -35.86
C ASP A 49 -34.39 13.26 -36.75
N GLU A 50 -34.37 11.96 -36.43
CA GLU A 50 -35.04 10.90 -37.20
C GLU A 50 -36.56 11.06 -37.21
N VAL A 51 -37.17 11.31 -36.05
CA VAL A 51 -38.63 11.49 -35.95
C VAL A 51 -39.05 12.75 -36.69
N ARG A 52 -38.36 13.87 -36.50
CA ARG A 52 -38.67 15.11 -37.22
C ARG A 52 -38.61 14.89 -38.73
N ALA A 53 -37.56 14.24 -39.23
CA ALA A 53 -37.37 14.01 -40.66
C ALA A 53 -38.40 13.01 -41.23
N ALA A 54 -38.62 11.87 -40.57
CA ALA A 54 -39.49 10.81 -41.06
C ALA A 54 -40.97 11.23 -41.13
N PHE A 55 -41.42 12.07 -40.19
CA PHE A 55 -42.80 12.58 -40.17
C PHE A 55 -42.97 13.96 -40.83
N GLY A 56 -41.89 14.55 -41.37
CA GLY A 56 -41.93 15.81 -42.11
C GLY A 56 -42.27 17.04 -41.26
N TRP A 57 -41.96 17.01 -39.97
CA TRP A 57 -42.30 18.09 -39.04
C TRP A 57 -41.29 19.24 -39.06
N ALA A 58 -41.76 20.46 -38.80
CA ALA A 58 -40.94 21.66 -38.95
C ALA A 58 -39.91 21.78 -37.82
N TYR A 59 -40.30 21.40 -36.60
CA TYR A 59 -39.49 21.56 -35.40
C TYR A 59 -39.76 20.44 -34.40
N GLY A 60 -38.73 20.05 -33.66
CA GLY A 60 -38.87 19.24 -32.45
C GLY A 60 -37.94 19.72 -31.35
N SER A 61 -38.34 19.52 -30.10
CA SER A 61 -37.49 19.81 -28.93
C SER A 61 -37.56 18.71 -27.88
N PHE A 62 -36.44 18.44 -27.24
CA PHE A 62 -36.32 17.61 -26.06
C PHE A 62 -36.09 18.49 -24.83
N TRP A 63 -36.83 18.15 -23.78
CA TRP A 63 -36.86 18.82 -22.50
C TRP A 63 -36.43 17.84 -21.42
N ARG A 64 -35.47 18.24 -20.59
CA ARG A 64 -34.95 17.43 -19.48
C ARG A 64 -35.59 17.89 -18.17
N LEU A 65 -35.99 16.94 -17.32
CA LEU A 65 -36.45 17.26 -15.97
C LEU A 65 -35.25 17.68 -15.12
N GLY A 66 -35.27 18.92 -14.65
CA GLY A 66 -34.24 19.50 -13.78
C GLY A 66 -34.43 19.13 -12.30
N PRO A 67 -33.41 19.41 -11.46
CA PRO A 67 -33.46 19.16 -10.02
C PRO A 67 -34.47 20.06 -9.28
N ASP A 68 -34.87 21.17 -9.88
CA ASP A 68 -35.93 22.08 -9.40
C ASP A 68 -37.35 21.54 -9.65
N GLY A 69 -37.47 20.39 -10.31
CA GLY A 69 -38.74 19.77 -10.64
C GLY A 69 -39.46 20.42 -11.83
N LEU A 70 -38.74 21.11 -12.71
CA LEU A 70 -39.28 21.66 -13.95
C LEU A 70 -38.61 21.03 -15.17
N LEU A 71 -39.34 20.95 -16.29
CA LEU A 71 -38.77 20.60 -17.59
C LEU A 71 -38.04 21.82 -18.17
N HIS A 72 -36.76 21.66 -18.45
CA HIS A 72 -35.90 22.67 -19.07
C HIS A 72 -35.48 22.24 -20.47
N PHE A 73 -35.27 23.23 -21.34
CA PHE A 73 -34.77 22.98 -22.69
C PHE A 73 -33.40 22.28 -22.66
N ASP A 74 -33.22 21.24 -23.50
CA ASP A 74 -31.96 20.51 -23.63
C ASP A 74 -31.49 20.49 -25.09
N GLN A 75 -32.35 20.08 -26.03
CA GLN A 75 -31.98 19.88 -27.44
C GLN A 75 -33.12 20.21 -28.40
N GLU A 76 -32.80 20.69 -29.60
CA GLU A 76 -33.78 20.97 -30.67
C GLU A 76 -33.37 20.42 -32.03
N SER A 77 -34.34 20.17 -32.91
CA SER A 77 -34.13 19.78 -34.30
C SER A 77 -35.07 20.53 -35.23
N GLY A 78 -34.54 21.03 -36.36
CA GLY A 78 -35.32 21.79 -37.34
C GLY A 78 -35.51 23.25 -36.94
N SER A 79 -36.51 23.92 -37.53
CA SER A 79 -36.81 25.32 -37.27
C SER A 79 -38.29 25.62 -37.50
N ALA A 80 -38.89 26.34 -36.56
CA ALA A 80 -40.21 26.95 -36.69
C ALA A 80 -40.13 28.49 -36.65
N GLY A 81 -38.97 29.07 -36.96
CA GLY A 81 -38.74 30.52 -36.91
C GLY A 81 -38.04 31.00 -35.64
N GLU A 82 -37.32 32.12 -35.77
CA GLU A 82 -36.38 32.60 -34.74
C GLU A 82 -37.09 33.00 -33.43
N GLU A 83 -38.23 33.67 -33.51
CA GLU A 83 -38.98 34.07 -32.32
C GLU A 83 -39.46 32.86 -31.50
N PHE A 84 -39.97 31.82 -32.18
CA PHE A 84 -40.39 30.58 -31.52
C PHE A 84 -39.22 29.84 -30.86
N ARG A 85 -38.06 29.86 -31.52
CA ARG A 85 -36.82 29.31 -30.99
C ARG A 85 -36.38 30.03 -29.71
N GLN A 86 -36.30 31.37 -29.72
CA GLN A 86 -35.89 32.14 -28.54
C GLN A 86 -36.80 31.86 -27.33
N VAL A 87 -38.12 31.88 -27.52
CA VAL A 87 -39.07 31.54 -26.45
C VAL A 87 -38.92 30.09 -25.99
N THR A 88 -38.54 29.17 -26.88
CA THR A 88 -38.28 27.78 -26.52
C THR A 88 -37.04 27.63 -25.65
N LEU A 89 -35.96 28.36 -25.93
CA LEU A 89 -34.72 28.30 -25.15
C LEU A 89 -34.89 28.81 -23.71
N GLU A 90 -35.77 29.79 -23.51
CA GLU A 90 -36.01 30.43 -22.19
C GLU A 90 -37.13 29.77 -21.38
N ALA A 91 -37.93 28.90 -21.99
CA ALA A 91 -39.10 28.32 -21.35
C ALA A 91 -38.74 27.23 -20.33
N SER A 92 -39.65 27.02 -19.39
CA SER A 92 -39.70 25.83 -18.54
C SER A 92 -41.15 25.39 -18.33
N PHE A 93 -41.37 24.11 -18.06
CA PHE A 93 -42.72 23.56 -17.86
C PHE A 93 -42.83 22.78 -16.55
N ALA A 94 -43.85 23.11 -15.76
CA ALA A 94 -44.30 22.29 -14.66
C ALA A 94 -45.16 21.11 -15.14
N GLU A 95 -45.34 20.10 -14.28
CA GLU A 95 -46.17 18.94 -14.59
C GLU A 95 -47.62 19.37 -14.89
N GLY A 96 -48.15 18.91 -16.02
CA GLY A 96 -49.48 19.25 -16.53
C GLY A 96 -49.59 20.57 -17.30
N VAL A 97 -48.54 21.39 -17.37
CA VAL A 97 -48.56 22.71 -18.04
C VAL A 97 -48.09 22.62 -19.49
N GLY A 98 -48.89 23.18 -20.40
CA GLY A 98 -48.58 23.17 -21.84
C GLY A 98 -48.57 21.76 -22.42
N LEU A 99 -48.05 21.58 -23.65
CA LEU A 99 -48.01 20.27 -24.30
C LEU A 99 -47.05 19.30 -23.59
N SER A 100 -45.84 19.76 -23.30
CA SER A 100 -44.76 18.96 -22.69
C SER A 100 -45.10 18.53 -21.26
N GLY A 101 -45.61 19.44 -20.43
CA GLY A 101 -46.06 19.11 -19.07
C GLY A 101 -47.25 18.15 -19.05
N ARG A 102 -48.17 18.23 -20.03
CA ARG A 102 -49.27 17.26 -20.15
C ARG A 102 -48.78 15.86 -20.48
N ALA A 103 -47.82 15.70 -21.40
CA ALA A 103 -47.21 14.41 -21.70
C ALA A 103 -46.47 13.83 -20.47
N TRP A 104 -45.79 14.69 -19.71
CA TRP A 104 -45.19 14.32 -18.43
C TRP A 104 -46.26 13.77 -17.45
N LYS A 105 -47.34 14.52 -17.21
CA LYS A 105 -48.41 14.12 -16.29
C LYS A 105 -49.12 12.83 -16.73
N ALA A 106 -49.41 12.72 -18.03
CA ALA A 106 -50.11 11.57 -18.59
C ALA A 106 -49.26 10.30 -18.57
N ARG A 107 -47.93 10.44 -18.59
CA ARG A 107 -46.98 9.33 -18.83
C ARG A 107 -47.28 8.57 -20.13
N ASP A 108 -47.92 9.26 -21.06
CA ASP A 108 -48.27 8.77 -22.40
C ASP A 108 -48.18 9.93 -23.39
N LEU A 109 -48.19 9.59 -24.67
CA LEU A 109 -48.23 10.54 -25.77
C LEU A 109 -49.46 11.45 -25.70
N VAL A 110 -49.24 12.74 -25.86
CA VAL A 110 -50.27 13.77 -25.98
C VAL A 110 -50.17 14.39 -27.38
N PHE A 111 -51.30 14.41 -28.08
CA PHE A 111 -51.45 15.08 -29.37
C PHE A 111 -52.41 16.27 -29.23
N VAL A 112 -52.08 17.37 -29.89
CA VAL A 112 -52.94 18.56 -30.02
C VAL A 112 -53.05 18.92 -31.49
N GLU A 113 -54.29 18.97 -31.99
CA GLU A 113 -54.61 19.34 -33.37
C GLU A 113 -54.39 20.84 -33.62
N ASP A 114 -54.61 21.65 -32.60
CA ASP A 114 -54.34 23.09 -32.61
C ASP A 114 -53.72 23.53 -31.28
N LEU A 115 -52.43 23.88 -31.33
CA LEU A 115 -51.66 24.43 -30.21
C LEU A 115 -52.23 25.77 -29.73
N GLY A 116 -52.95 26.48 -30.60
CA GLY A 116 -53.79 27.64 -30.28
C GLY A 116 -54.98 27.32 -29.37
N THR A 117 -55.18 26.07 -28.94
CA THR A 117 -56.13 25.71 -27.88
C THR A 117 -55.46 25.51 -26.51
N VAL A 118 -54.14 25.37 -26.47
CA VAL A 118 -53.36 25.13 -25.24
C VAL A 118 -53.02 26.47 -24.57
N THR A 119 -53.96 27.02 -23.83
CA THR A 119 -53.89 28.39 -23.26
C THR A 119 -52.81 28.58 -22.18
N ASP A 120 -52.38 27.49 -21.54
CA ASP A 120 -51.33 27.45 -20.52
C ASP A 120 -49.92 27.17 -21.09
N CYS A 121 -49.76 27.12 -22.41
CA CYS A 121 -48.46 26.94 -23.05
C CYS A 121 -47.78 28.30 -23.27
N VAL A 122 -46.64 28.53 -22.61
CA VAL A 122 -45.85 29.77 -22.77
C VAL A 122 -45.37 30.00 -24.20
N ARG A 123 -45.16 28.93 -24.98
CA ARG A 123 -44.75 29.00 -26.39
C ARG A 123 -45.88 29.38 -27.35
N ARG A 124 -47.15 29.31 -26.91
CA ARG A 124 -48.33 29.51 -27.79
C ARG A 124 -48.30 30.82 -28.59
N PRO A 125 -48.06 32.01 -28.00
CA PRO A 125 -48.12 33.25 -28.77
C PRO A 125 -47.08 33.31 -29.90
N ALA A 126 -45.86 32.84 -29.64
CA ALA A 126 -44.80 32.75 -30.64
C ALA A 126 -45.12 31.66 -31.69
N ALA A 127 -45.69 30.53 -31.26
CA ALA A 127 -46.09 29.44 -32.14
C ALA A 127 -47.13 29.90 -33.18
N GLN A 128 -48.13 30.68 -32.75
CA GLN A 128 -49.16 31.21 -33.64
C GLN A 128 -48.59 32.15 -34.72
N ARG A 129 -47.64 33.03 -34.35
CA ARG A 129 -46.96 33.91 -35.30
C ARG A 129 -46.04 33.15 -36.26
N ALA A 130 -45.40 32.10 -35.76
CA ALA A 130 -44.59 31.17 -36.54
C ALA A 130 -45.40 30.26 -37.48
N GLY A 131 -46.73 30.25 -37.38
CA GLY A 131 -47.59 29.38 -38.16
C GLY A 131 -47.57 27.92 -37.70
N VAL A 132 -47.07 27.62 -36.49
CA VAL A 132 -47.18 26.30 -35.87
C VAL A 132 -48.64 26.05 -35.50
N LYS A 133 -49.17 24.90 -35.91
CA LYS A 133 -50.56 24.51 -35.70
C LYS A 133 -50.65 23.29 -34.80
N SER A 134 -50.20 22.13 -35.27
CA SER A 134 -50.32 20.86 -34.54
C SER A 134 -49.08 20.58 -33.71
N GLY A 135 -49.24 19.82 -32.63
CA GLY A 135 -48.12 19.32 -31.85
C GLY A 135 -48.36 17.92 -31.30
N VAL A 136 -47.29 17.17 -31.16
CA VAL A 136 -47.29 15.89 -30.43
C VAL A 136 -46.16 15.90 -29.42
N CYS A 137 -46.35 15.27 -28.28
CA CYS A 137 -45.31 15.10 -27.29
C CYS A 137 -45.42 13.75 -26.62
N PHE A 138 -44.29 13.06 -26.45
CA PHE A 138 -44.22 11.83 -25.67
C PHE A 138 -43.19 11.95 -24.53
N PRO A 139 -43.43 11.30 -23.38
CA PRO A 139 -42.49 11.26 -22.29
C PRO A 139 -41.36 10.26 -22.55
N ILE A 140 -40.22 10.52 -21.91
CA ILE A 140 -39.09 9.59 -21.86
C ILE A 140 -38.96 9.12 -20.42
N LEU A 141 -39.02 7.80 -20.23
CA LEU A 141 -39.09 7.18 -18.91
C LEU A 141 -37.82 6.38 -18.60
N VAL A 142 -37.35 6.49 -17.37
CA VAL A 142 -36.34 5.59 -16.79
C VAL A 142 -36.90 5.05 -15.49
N SER A 143 -36.93 3.73 -15.34
CA SER A 143 -37.48 3.03 -14.16
C SER A 143 -38.89 3.53 -13.77
N GLY A 144 -39.74 3.83 -14.76
CA GLY A 144 -41.12 4.30 -14.54
C GLY A 144 -41.28 5.75 -14.09
N ARG A 145 -40.19 6.54 -14.07
CA ARG A 145 -40.20 7.98 -13.82
C ARG A 145 -39.90 8.73 -15.12
N VAL A 146 -40.59 9.84 -15.34
CA VAL A 146 -40.32 10.73 -16.49
C VAL A 146 -39.02 11.49 -16.21
N ILE A 147 -38.04 11.36 -17.10
CA ILE A 147 -36.76 12.10 -17.05
C ILE A 147 -36.74 13.27 -18.03
N GLY A 148 -37.73 13.36 -18.90
CA GLY A 148 -37.86 14.38 -19.91
C GLY A 148 -39.01 14.10 -20.86
N THR A 149 -39.27 15.03 -21.76
CA THR A 149 -40.31 14.91 -22.78
C THR A 149 -39.79 15.39 -24.12
N MET A 150 -40.27 14.78 -25.20
CA MET A 150 -39.89 15.14 -26.56
C MET A 150 -41.13 15.58 -27.31
N ASP A 151 -41.14 16.80 -27.82
CA ASP A 151 -42.24 17.35 -28.59
C ASP A 151 -41.84 17.68 -30.03
N PHE A 152 -42.84 17.68 -30.90
CA PHE A 152 -42.71 17.99 -32.31
C PHE A 152 -43.89 18.81 -32.78
N PHE A 153 -43.63 19.70 -33.74
CA PHE A 153 -44.59 20.66 -34.24
C PHE A 153 -44.63 20.70 -35.76
N ALA A 154 -45.86 20.83 -36.28
CA ALA A 154 -46.13 21.00 -37.71
C ALA A 154 -46.80 22.36 -37.97
N THR A 155 -46.55 22.93 -39.15
CA THR A 155 -47.19 24.18 -39.61
C THR A 155 -48.56 23.95 -40.27
N GLU A 156 -48.97 22.68 -40.37
CA GLU A 156 -50.27 22.23 -40.85
C GLU A 156 -51.10 21.61 -39.73
N THR A 157 -52.41 21.53 -39.94
CA THR A 157 -53.35 20.84 -39.06
C THR A 157 -53.29 19.35 -39.38
N LEU A 158 -52.84 18.55 -38.43
CA LEU A 158 -52.67 17.11 -38.56
C LEU A 158 -53.89 16.39 -38.00
N SER A 159 -54.26 15.27 -38.61
CA SER A 159 -55.24 14.32 -38.06
C SER A 159 -54.64 12.90 -38.11
N PRO A 160 -53.67 12.59 -37.23
CA PRO A 160 -52.96 11.31 -37.28
C PRO A 160 -53.91 10.15 -36.98
N SER A 161 -53.72 9.03 -37.69
CA SER A 161 -54.47 7.80 -37.43
C SER A 161 -54.11 7.21 -36.05
N PRO A 162 -54.97 6.38 -35.45
CA PRO A 162 -54.65 5.66 -34.22
C PRO A 162 -53.34 4.84 -34.33
N GLN A 163 -53.08 4.24 -35.50
CA GLN A 163 -51.88 3.48 -35.78
C GLN A 163 -50.62 4.37 -35.78
N ARG A 164 -50.70 5.58 -36.34
CA ARG A 164 -49.59 6.54 -36.31
C ARG A 164 -49.29 7.01 -34.88
N LEU A 165 -50.32 7.28 -34.08
CA LEU A 165 -50.13 7.61 -32.67
C LEU A 165 -49.47 6.46 -31.91
N GLU A 166 -49.82 5.21 -32.22
CA GLU A 166 -49.20 4.02 -31.63
C GLU A 166 -47.73 3.84 -32.06
N ALA A 167 -47.41 4.14 -33.32
CA ALA A 167 -46.02 4.15 -33.78
C ALA A 167 -45.18 5.19 -33.01
N LEU A 168 -45.72 6.40 -32.79
CA LEU A 168 -45.05 7.45 -32.02
C LEU A 168 -44.91 7.08 -30.53
N ARG A 169 -45.91 6.41 -29.93
CA ARG A 169 -45.77 5.84 -28.58
C ARG A 169 -44.64 4.82 -28.51
N SER A 170 -44.58 3.92 -29.49
CA SER A 170 -43.54 2.91 -29.61
C SER A 170 -42.16 3.55 -29.73
N ILE A 171 -42.02 4.62 -30.51
CA ILE A 171 -40.79 5.43 -30.60
C ILE A 171 -40.38 5.99 -29.22
N GLY A 172 -41.32 6.57 -28.47
CA GLY A 172 -41.06 7.07 -27.12
C GLY A 172 -40.61 5.97 -26.14
N GLN A 173 -41.22 4.79 -26.22
CA GLN A 173 -40.83 3.62 -25.43
C GLN A 173 -39.43 3.11 -25.81
N LEU A 174 -39.12 3.04 -27.11
CA LEU A 174 -37.80 2.63 -27.59
C LEU A 174 -36.72 3.62 -27.16
N LEU A 175 -36.97 4.93 -27.28
CA LEU A 175 -36.04 5.94 -26.79
C LEU A 175 -35.83 5.83 -25.28
N SER A 176 -36.89 5.58 -24.51
CA SER A 176 -36.82 5.35 -23.06
C SER A 176 -35.88 4.17 -22.70
N GLN A 177 -36.00 3.05 -23.42
CA GLN A 177 -35.11 1.90 -23.28
C GLN A 177 -33.66 2.23 -23.71
N GLY A 178 -33.51 2.95 -24.83
CA GLY A 178 -32.23 3.39 -25.36
C GLY A 178 -31.46 4.29 -24.39
N VAL A 179 -32.15 5.25 -23.77
CA VAL A 179 -31.59 6.15 -22.77
C VAL A 179 -31.17 5.38 -21.52
N THR A 180 -31.99 4.44 -21.05
CA THR A 180 -31.64 3.57 -19.91
C THR A 180 -30.36 2.79 -20.20
N ARG A 181 -30.29 2.11 -21.34
CA ARG A 181 -29.12 1.34 -21.78
C ARG A 181 -27.87 2.21 -21.92
N ALA A 182 -28.00 3.41 -22.50
CA ALA A 182 -26.87 4.32 -22.68
C ALA A 182 -26.33 4.85 -21.34
N ALA A 183 -27.22 5.15 -20.38
CA ALA A 183 -26.82 5.56 -19.03
C ALA A 183 -26.12 4.43 -18.27
N GLU A 184 -26.64 3.21 -18.34
CA GLU A 184 -26.01 2.02 -17.75
C GLU A 184 -24.65 1.72 -18.38
N GLY A 185 -24.55 1.80 -19.72
CA GLY A 185 -23.29 1.62 -20.45
C GLY A 185 -22.24 2.66 -20.06
N ALA A 186 -22.60 3.94 -19.99
CA ALA A 186 -21.69 5.00 -19.57
C ALA A 186 -21.17 4.79 -18.13
N ALA A 187 -22.03 4.36 -17.21
CA ALA A 187 -21.63 4.04 -15.85
C ALA A 187 -20.68 2.83 -15.79
N GLN A 188 -20.91 1.81 -16.61
CA GLN A 188 -20.01 0.66 -16.73
C GLN A 188 -18.65 1.03 -17.31
N ASP A 189 -18.63 1.88 -18.35
CA ASP A 189 -17.40 2.38 -18.96
C ASP A 189 -16.57 3.18 -17.94
N GLU A 190 -17.21 4.02 -17.12
CA GLU A 190 -16.54 4.76 -16.03
C GLU A 190 -15.91 3.80 -15.00
N ILE A 191 -16.67 2.80 -14.52
CA ILE A 191 -16.15 1.78 -13.60
C ILE A 191 -14.97 1.02 -14.22
N ALA A 192 -15.04 0.68 -15.51
CA ALA A 192 -13.97 -0.02 -16.20
C ALA A 192 -12.70 0.82 -16.31
N VAL A 193 -12.83 2.11 -16.62
CA VAL A 193 -11.72 3.08 -16.64
C VAL A 193 -11.08 3.20 -15.26
N ASP A 194 -11.89 3.41 -14.22
CA ASP A 194 -11.39 3.56 -12.84
C ASP A 194 -10.72 2.28 -12.32
N SER A 195 -11.26 1.10 -12.67
CA SER A 195 -10.65 -0.19 -12.34
C SER A 195 -9.32 -0.41 -13.08
N ALA A 196 -9.22 0.01 -14.34
CA ALA A 196 -7.96 -0.03 -15.09
C ALA A 196 -6.91 0.89 -14.46
N ALA A 197 -7.32 2.10 -14.04
CA ALA A 197 -6.45 3.05 -13.35
C ALA A 197 -5.95 2.50 -12.00
N LEU A 198 -6.83 1.95 -11.17
CA LEU A 198 -6.48 1.27 -9.93
C LEU A 198 -5.41 0.18 -10.16
N ASN A 199 -5.62 -0.68 -11.15
CA ASN A 199 -4.68 -1.76 -11.48
C ASN A 199 -3.33 -1.23 -11.97
N ALA A 200 -3.32 -0.12 -12.71
CA ALA A 200 -2.09 0.53 -13.16
C ALA A 200 -1.30 1.12 -11.99
N VAL A 201 -1.98 1.80 -11.04
CA VAL A 201 -1.36 2.28 -9.79
C VAL A 201 -0.74 1.13 -9.01
N MET A 202 -1.47 0.02 -8.87
CA MET A 202 -0.96 -1.15 -8.15
C MET A 202 0.29 -1.75 -8.78
N ARG A 203 0.35 -1.84 -10.11
CA ARG A 203 1.56 -2.29 -10.81
C ARG A 203 2.73 -1.32 -10.61
N ALA A 204 2.47 -0.01 -10.65
CA ALA A 204 3.52 0.99 -10.45
C ALA A 204 4.14 0.86 -9.05
N VAL A 205 3.31 0.80 -8.00
CA VAL A 205 3.81 0.71 -6.62
C VAL A 205 4.45 -0.65 -6.32
N ALA A 206 3.91 -1.76 -6.87
CA ALA A 206 4.47 -3.09 -6.67
C ALA A 206 5.83 -3.29 -7.35
N SER A 207 6.18 -2.48 -8.35
CA SER A 207 7.47 -2.56 -9.05
C SER A 207 8.64 -1.95 -8.29
N VAL A 208 8.38 -1.33 -7.13
CA VAL A 208 9.34 -0.51 -6.39
C VAL A 208 9.81 -1.23 -5.13
N GLY A 209 11.13 -1.23 -4.90
CA GLY A 209 11.76 -1.82 -3.72
C GLY A 209 12.11 -0.84 -2.58
N ARG A 210 12.04 0.48 -2.82
CA ARG A 210 12.41 1.51 -1.82
C ARG A 210 11.24 2.40 -1.44
N GLN A 211 11.22 2.83 -0.18
CA GLN A 211 10.12 3.63 0.38
C GLN A 211 9.91 4.95 -0.37
N GLU A 212 10.99 5.71 -0.61
CA GLU A 212 10.93 7.02 -1.26
C GLU A 212 10.39 6.91 -2.70
N GLU A 213 10.81 5.85 -3.41
CA GLU A 213 10.34 5.55 -4.76
C GLU A 213 8.85 5.15 -4.77
N ALA A 214 8.34 4.51 -3.71
CA ALA A 214 6.97 3.98 -3.67
C ALA A 214 5.93 5.11 -3.60
N ALA A 215 6.20 6.15 -2.81
CA ALA A 215 5.33 7.33 -2.71
C ALA A 215 5.31 8.10 -4.04
N GLN A 216 6.46 8.27 -4.69
CA GLN A 216 6.56 8.92 -6.01
C GLN A 216 5.80 8.12 -7.08
N ALA A 217 6.02 6.80 -7.16
CA ALA A 217 5.36 5.94 -8.14
C ALA A 217 3.84 5.93 -7.97
N ALA A 218 3.34 5.90 -6.73
CA ALA A 218 1.93 6.03 -6.42
C ALA A 218 1.38 7.38 -6.88
N LEU A 219 2.07 8.48 -6.54
CA LEU A 219 1.63 9.84 -6.89
C LEU A 219 1.57 10.02 -8.41
N ASP A 220 2.62 9.61 -9.13
CA ASP A 220 2.69 9.70 -10.59
C ASP A 220 1.59 8.87 -11.27
N ALA A 221 1.39 7.64 -10.81
CA ALA A 221 0.38 6.75 -11.38
C ALA A 221 -1.04 7.25 -11.10
N ILE A 222 -1.36 7.66 -9.87
CA ILE A 222 -2.70 8.19 -9.56
C ILE A 222 -2.96 9.43 -10.40
N ARG A 223 -2.01 10.37 -10.45
CA ARG A 223 -2.14 11.59 -11.24
C ARG A 223 -2.43 11.27 -12.71
N LYS A 224 -1.61 10.42 -13.32
CA LYS A 224 -1.72 10.09 -14.75
C LYS A 224 -2.99 9.31 -15.08
N GLU A 225 -3.27 8.25 -14.32
CA GLU A 225 -4.31 7.28 -14.67
C GLU A 225 -5.72 7.80 -14.30
N PHE A 226 -5.83 8.67 -13.28
CA PHE A 226 -7.08 9.37 -12.95
C PHE A 226 -7.17 10.78 -13.58
N GLY A 227 -6.26 11.15 -14.47
CA GLY A 227 -6.38 12.37 -15.28
C GLY A 227 -6.24 13.70 -14.52
N TRP A 228 -5.41 13.73 -13.48
CA TRP A 228 -5.08 14.94 -12.74
C TRP A 228 -3.87 15.65 -13.35
N GLU A 229 -3.82 16.97 -13.26
CA GLU A 229 -2.72 17.76 -13.85
C GLU A 229 -1.54 17.89 -12.88
N TYR A 230 -1.84 17.99 -11.59
CA TYR A 230 -0.89 18.10 -10.50
C TYR A 230 -1.27 17.19 -9.34
N GLY A 231 -0.29 16.69 -8.61
CA GLY A 231 -0.49 16.09 -7.30
C GLY A 231 0.68 16.35 -6.36
N SER A 232 0.42 16.29 -5.06
CA SER A 232 1.47 16.39 -4.04
C SER A 232 1.25 15.40 -2.89
N TYR A 233 2.36 14.87 -2.37
CA TYR A 233 2.39 14.00 -1.21
C TYR A 233 2.90 14.74 0.02
N TRP A 234 2.20 14.55 1.12
CA TRP A 234 2.47 15.15 2.41
C TRP A 234 2.60 14.07 3.47
N ALA A 235 3.70 14.06 4.22
CA ALA A 235 3.87 13.16 5.36
C ALA A 235 3.42 13.84 6.65
N VAL A 236 2.86 13.08 7.58
CA VAL A 236 2.59 13.56 8.94
C VAL A 236 3.92 13.68 9.69
N ASP A 237 4.23 14.89 10.15
CA ASP A 237 5.31 15.15 11.10
C ASP A 237 4.74 15.12 12.52
N ASP A 238 4.98 14.02 13.21
CA ASP A 238 4.50 13.79 14.58
C ASP A 238 5.11 14.74 15.61
N ALA A 239 6.31 15.27 15.36
CA ALA A 239 6.96 16.19 16.29
C ALA A 239 6.29 17.57 16.27
N VAL A 240 5.79 17.98 15.10
CA VAL A 240 5.16 19.30 14.89
C VAL A 240 3.62 19.22 14.91
N GLY A 241 3.05 18.02 14.72
CA GLY A 241 1.61 17.83 14.61
C GLY A 241 1.05 18.45 13.33
N ALA A 242 1.77 18.32 12.21
CA ALA A 242 1.38 18.93 10.94
C ALA A 242 1.81 18.08 9.72
N LEU A 243 1.12 18.25 8.60
CA LEU A 243 1.52 17.71 7.30
C LEU A 243 2.63 18.54 6.68
N ARG A 244 3.74 17.89 6.31
CA ARG A 244 4.89 18.48 5.61
C ARG A 244 4.96 17.97 4.18
N PHE A 245 5.26 18.87 3.26
CA PHE A 245 5.49 18.54 1.86
C PHE A 245 6.66 17.55 1.74
N VAL A 246 6.51 16.54 0.87
CA VAL A 246 7.57 15.57 0.58
C VAL A 246 7.93 15.59 -0.90
N LEU A 247 6.95 15.38 -1.78
CA LEU A 247 7.16 15.27 -3.23
C LEU A 247 5.92 15.70 -4.01
N GLU A 248 6.12 15.98 -5.29
CA GLU A 248 5.08 16.42 -6.22
C GLU A 248 5.14 15.66 -7.56
N SER A 249 4.08 15.76 -8.33
CA SER A 249 3.96 15.19 -9.66
C SER A 249 3.15 16.12 -10.57
N GLY A 250 3.61 16.33 -11.80
CA GLY A 250 2.93 17.19 -12.77
C GLY A 250 3.10 18.68 -12.49
N SER A 251 2.18 19.51 -13.00
CA SER A 251 2.24 20.96 -12.84
C SER A 251 0.84 21.58 -12.86
N ALA A 252 0.64 22.59 -12.01
CA ALA A 252 -0.58 23.40 -11.93
C ALA A 252 -0.24 24.90 -11.92
N GLY A 253 0.91 25.27 -12.51
CA GLY A 253 1.41 26.65 -12.53
C GLY A 253 2.47 26.93 -11.46
N GLU A 254 3.45 27.78 -11.80
CA GLU A 254 4.64 28.01 -10.96
C GLU A 254 4.29 28.65 -9.62
N GLU A 255 3.36 29.61 -9.58
CA GLU A 255 2.96 30.24 -8.32
C GLU A 255 2.31 29.23 -7.36
N PHE A 256 1.40 28.39 -7.87
CA PHE A 256 0.74 27.35 -7.09
C PHE A 256 1.75 26.34 -6.54
N ARG A 257 2.73 25.99 -7.36
CA ARG A 257 3.85 25.14 -6.96
C ARG A 257 4.66 25.76 -5.82
N GLN A 258 5.10 27.01 -5.94
CA GLN A 258 5.90 27.68 -4.90
C GLN A 258 5.17 27.76 -3.54
N VAL A 259 3.87 28.06 -3.56
CA VAL A 259 3.04 28.06 -2.34
C VAL A 259 2.90 26.63 -1.79
N THR A 260 2.76 25.63 -2.66
CA THR A 260 2.70 24.23 -2.25
C THR A 260 3.97 23.78 -1.53
N LEU A 261 5.15 24.06 -2.10
CA LEU A 261 6.44 23.62 -1.52
C LEU A 261 6.72 24.23 -0.12
N SER A 262 6.18 25.41 0.18
CA SER A 262 6.37 26.11 1.45
C SER A 262 5.23 25.91 2.46
N ALA A 263 4.13 25.29 2.05
CA ALA A 263 2.95 25.13 2.90
C ALA A 263 3.15 24.04 3.98
N THR A 264 2.30 24.11 4.99
CA THR A 264 2.17 23.11 6.06
C THR A 264 0.72 23.13 6.52
N PHE A 265 0.14 21.96 6.75
CA PHE A 265 -1.28 21.84 7.11
C PHE A 265 -1.45 21.20 8.48
N GLN A 266 -2.18 21.88 9.36
CA GLN A 266 -2.68 21.31 10.60
C GLN A 266 -3.88 20.39 10.31
N GLU A 267 -4.17 19.46 11.22
CA GLU A 267 -5.34 18.60 11.11
C GLU A 267 -6.63 19.45 11.04
N GLY A 268 -7.47 19.18 10.03
CA GLY A 268 -8.70 19.91 9.74
C GLY A 268 -8.55 21.19 8.91
N VAL A 269 -7.34 21.62 8.56
CA VAL A 269 -7.09 22.88 7.82
C VAL A 269 -6.84 22.63 6.34
N GLY A 270 -7.57 23.34 5.48
CA GLY A 270 -7.47 23.21 4.03
C GLY A 270 -7.86 21.82 3.53
N LEU A 271 -7.58 21.51 2.26
CA LEU A 271 -7.98 20.23 1.68
C LEU A 271 -7.30 19.03 2.36
N SER A 272 -5.98 19.08 2.50
CA SER A 272 -5.16 17.98 3.02
C SER A 272 -5.40 17.75 4.51
N GLY A 273 -5.49 18.82 5.31
CA GLY A 273 -5.80 18.71 6.74
C GLY A 273 -7.21 18.16 6.98
N ARG A 274 -8.21 18.50 6.15
CA ARG A 274 -9.55 17.92 6.26
C ARG A 274 -9.57 16.42 5.97
N ALA A 275 -8.87 15.98 4.93
CA ALA A 275 -8.73 14.55 4.64
C ALA A 275 -8.02 13.81 5.78
N TRP A 276 -7.00 14.42 6.39
CA TRP A 276 -6.35 13.89 7.57
C TRP A 276 -7.34 13.70 8.73
N LYS A 277 -8.13 14.74 9.06
CA LYS A 277 -9.13 14.69 10.13
C LYS A 277 -10.24 13.68 9.87
N ALA A 278 -10.75 13.65 8.65
CA ALA A 278 -11.86 12.77 8.26
C ALA A 278 -11.44 11.30 8.19
N ARG A 279 -10.14 11.03 7.93
CA ARG A 279 -9.61 9.71 7.59
C ARG A 279 -10.33 9.08 6.39
N ASP A 280 -10.92 9.93 5.55
CA ASP A 280 -11.57 9.59 4.30
C ASP A 280 -11.20 10.63 3.24
N LEU A 281 -11.44 10.27 1.98
CA LEU A 281 -11.31 11.14 0.83
C LEU A 281 -12.10 12.44 1.03
N VAL A 282 -11.46 13.58 0.74
CA VAL A 282 -12.13 14.88 0.67
C VAL A 282 -11.99 15.44 -0.75
N PHE A 283 -13.10 15.86 -1.32
CA PHE A 283 -13.18 16.47 -2.64
C PHE A 283 -13.76 17.88 -2.56
N VAL A 284 -13.24 18.79 -3.36
CA VAL A 284 -13.76 20.16 -3.53
C VAL A 284 -13.87 20.47 -5.03
N GLU A 285 -15.01 21.02 -5.43
CA GLU A 285 -15.28 21.40 -6.82
C GLU A 285 -14.47 22.63 -7.25
N ASP A 286 -14.35 23.62 -6.36
CA ASP A 286 -13.50 24.80 -6.54
C ASP A 286 -12.65 25.04 -5.28
N LEU A 287 -11.34 24.79 -5.39
CA LEU A 287 -10.35 25.02 -4.35
C LEU A 287 -10.27 26.49 -3.95
N GLY A 288 -10.58 27.40 -4.87
CA GLY A 288 -10.59 28.83 -4.63
C GLY A 288 -11.65 29.27 -3.62
N GLU A 289 -12.69 28.47 -3.38
CA GLU A 289 -13.73 28.77 -2.38
C GLU A 289 -13.32 28.37 -0.95
N MET A 290 -12.20 27.65 -0.79
CA MET A 290 -11.71 27.24 0.53
C MET A 290 -11.04 28.40 1.27
N THR A 291 -11.69 28.90 2.32
CA THR A 291 -11.22 30.05 3.11
C THR A 291 -10.06 29.74 4.05
N ASP A 292 -9.89 28.47 4.44
CA ASP A 292 -8.84 27.98 5.35
C ASP A 292 -7.69 27.27 4.61
N CYS A 293 -7.63 27.37 3.28
CA CYS A 293 -6.57 26.77 2.48
C CYS A 293 -5.55 27.81 2.04
N VAL A 294 -4.31 27.70 2.53
CA VAL A 294 -3.21 28.61 2.15
C VAL A 294 -2.93 28.62 0.64
N ARG A 295 -3.29 27.53 -0.07
CA ARG A 295 -3.14 27.40 -1.52
C ARG A 295 -4.28 28.03 -2.32
N ALA A 296 -5.44 28.35 -1.72
CA ALA A 296 -6.61 28.82 -2.45
C ALA A 296 -6.37 30.12 -3.26
N PRO A 297 -5.68 31.16 -2.75
CA PRO A 297 -5.43 32.36 -3.55
C PRO A 297 -4.54 32.10 -4.78
N ALA A 298 -3.51 31.25 -4.63
CA ALA A 298 -2.64 30.88 -5.73
C ALA A 298 -3.37 29.97 -6.73
N ALA A 299 -4.25 29.09 -6.25
CA ALA A 299 -5.11 28.24 -7.07
C ALA A 299 -5.99 29.07 -8.00
N GLN A 300 -6.68 30.09 -7.46
CA GLN A 300 -7.53 31.00 -8.25
C GLN A 300 -6.76 31.68 -9.38
N ARG A 301 -5.55 32.17 -9.11
CA ARG A 301 -4.70 32.84 -10.12
C ARG A 301 -4.14 31.88 -11.15
N ALA A 302 -3.79 30.67 -10.73
CA ALA A 302 -3.27 29.62 -11.60
C ALA A 302 -4.35 28.88 -12.39
N GLY A 303 -5.64 29.15 -12.11
CA GLY A 303 -6.77 28.50 -12.76
C GLY A 303 -7.06 27.11 -12.23
N VAL A 304 -6.49 26.70 -11.10
CA VAL A 304 -6.81 25.43 -10.44
C VAL A 304 -8.23 25.51 -9.90
N LYS A 305 -9.06 24.54 -10.29
CA LYS A 305 -10.46 24.42 -9.91
C LYS A 305 -10.65 23.28 -8.93
N SER A 306 -10.82 22.06 -9.42
CA SER A 306 -11.16 20.94 -8.54
C SER A 306 -9.94 20.33 -7.87
N GLY A 307 -10.15 19.82 -6.66
CA GLY A 307 -9.13 19.12 -5.88
C GLY A 307 -9.69 17.93 -5.13
N VAL A 308 -8.94 16.83 -5.08
CA VAL A 308 -9.22 15.67 -4.23
C VAL A 308 -8.02 15.39 -3.35
N CYS A 309 -8.26 14.96 -2.11
CA CYS A 309 -7.20 14.52 -1.22
C CYS A 309 -7.51 13.15 -0.62
N LEU A 310 -6.53 12.27 -0.70
CA LEU A 310 -6.56 10.87 -0.30
C LEU A 310 -5.70 10.69 0.96
N PRO A 311 -6.26 10.30 2.11
CA PRO A 311 -5.46 9.97 3.27
C PRO A 311 -4.84 8.57 3.12
N LEU A 312 -3.55 8.45 3.46
CA LEU A 312 -2.86 7.17 3.55
C LEU A 312 -2.95 6.67 5.00
N VAL A 313 -3.77 5.65 5.22
CA VAL A 313 -4.06 5.12 6.57
C VAL A 313 -3.32 3.80 6.79
N VAL A 314 -2.48 3.76 7.82
CA VAL A 314 -1.74 2.57 8.28
C VAL A 314 -2.04 2.35 9.75
N GLY A 315 -2.44 1.13 10.13
CA GLY A 315 -2.79 0.82 11.52
C GLY A 315 -3.90 1.70 12.13
N GLY A 316 -4.81 2.23 11.32
CA GLY A 316 -5.87 3.14 11.76
C GLY A 316 -5.42 4.60 11.97
N ARG A 317 -4.16 4.93 11.67
CA ARG A 317 -3.59 6.27 11.74
C ARG A 317 -3.26 6.79 10.34
N VAL A 318 -3.51 8.07 10.08
CA VAL A 318 -3.05 8.72 8.85
C VAL A 318 -1.54 8.94 8.96
N VAL A 319 -0.77 8.39 8.02
CA VAL A 319 0.69 8.59 7.95
C VAL A 319 1.09 9.67 6.94
N GLY A 320 0.15 10.03 6.07
CA GLY A 320 0.32 11.09 5.09
C GLY A 320 -0.94 11.27 4.25
N THR A 321 -0.92 12.25 3.35
CA THR A 321 -2.01 12.53 2.43
C THR A 321 -1.47 12.78 1.02
N MET A 322 -2.20 12.36 0.00
CA MET A 322 -1.92 12.71 -1.40
C MET A 322 -3.07 13.54 -1.93
N ASP A 323 -2.79 14.77 -2.36
CA ASP A 323 -3.79 15.60 -3.02
C ASP A 323 -3.50 15.75 -4.51
N PHE A 324 -4.56 15.93 -5.29
CA PHE A 324 -4.53 16.01 -6.74
C PHE A 324 -5.47 17.11 -7.21
N PHE A 325 -5.07 17.82 -8.26
CA PHE A 325 -5.75 19.01 -8.73
C PHE A 325 -5.90 19.04 -10.25
N SER A 326 -6.94 19.73 -10.70
CA SER A 326 -7.23 20.00 -12.10
C SER A 326 -7.63 21.45 -12.29
N THR A 327 -7.27 22.04 -13.43
CA THR A 327 -7.79 23.33 -13.90
C THR A 327 -9.23 23.25 -14.40
N GLN A 328 -9.78 22.05 -14.54
CA GLN A 328 -11.17 21.81 -14.91
C GLN A 328 -12.05 21.65 -13.66
N THR A 329 -13.30 22.10 -13.76
CA THR A 329 -14.34 21.73 -12.80
C THR A 329 -14.75 20.28 -13.06
N LEU A 330 -14.44 19.41 -12.12
CA LEU A 330 -14.76 17.99 -12.17
C LEU A 330 -15.98 17.70 -11.29
N CYS A 331 -16.73 16.67 -11.65
CA CYS A 331 -17.73 16.06 -10.80
C CYS A 331 -17.28 14.63 -10.48
N LEU A 332 -17.08 14.32 -9.20
CA LEU A 332 -16.77 12.96 -8.78
C LEU A 332 -18.06 12.17 -8.56
N THR A 333 -18.25 11.09 -9.31
CA THR A 333 -19.29 10.10 -9.03
C THR A 333 -18.94 9.29 -7.78
N GLU A 334 -19.92 8.61 -7.18
CA GLU A 334 -19.64 7.75 -6.02
C GLU A 334 -18.70 6.58 -6.39
N ASN A 335 -18.88 6.00 -7.57
CA ASN A 335 -18.01 4.93 -8.08
C ASN A 335 -16.55 5.38 -8.14
N ARG A 336 -16.30 6.60 -8.65
CA ARG A 336 -14.95 7.16 -8.72
C ARG A 336 -14.37 7.46 -7.34
N ARG A 337 -15.19 7.93 -6.39
CA ARG A 337 -14.75 8.09 -4.99
C ARG A 337 -14.30 6.77 -4.40
N ASP A 338 -15.07 5.69 -4.62
CA ASP A 338 -14.73 4.36 -4.12
C ASP A 338 -13.46 3.80 -4.76
N ALA A 339 -13.25 4.02 -6.06
CA ALA A 339 -12.02 3.66 -6.74
C ALA A 339 -10.80 4.39 -6.14
N LEU A 340 -10.91 5.68 -5.87
CA LEU A 340 -9.85 6.48 -5.24
C LEU A 340 -9.59 6.07 -3.78
N ARG A 341 -10.63 5.78 -3.00
CA ARG A 341 -10.50 5.23 -1.63
C ARG A 341 -9.74 3.91 -1.64
N ASN A 342 -10.13 2.98 -2.52
CA ASN A 342 -9.46 1.69 -2.69
C ASN A 342 -8.00 1.87 -3.11
N THR A 343 -7.74 2.82 -4.01
CA THR A 343 -6.38 3.16 -4.44
C THR A 343 -5.53 3.64 -3.26
N ALA A 344 -6.04 4.59 -2.47
CA ALA A 344 -5.35 5.11 -1.29
C ALA A 344 -5.04 4.02 -0.27
N PHE A 345 -6.01 3.13 0.00
CA PHE A 345 -5.84 2.00 0.90
C PHE A 345 -4.71 1.06 0.44
N LEU A 346 -4.71 0.68 -0.84
CA LEU A 346 -3.71 -0.24 -1.36
C LEU A 346 -2.32 0.39 -1.50
N VAL A 347 -2.24 1.68 -1.81
CA VAL A 347 -0.98 2.46 -1.79
C VAL A 347 -0.41 2.46 -0.38
N ALA A 348 -1.21 2.81 0.64
CA ALA A 348 -0.78 2.80 2.03
C ALA A 348 -0.27 1.42 2.47
N LYS A 349 -0.99 0.35 2.10
CA LYS A 349 -0.58 -1.04 2.39
C LYS A 349 0.71 -1.44 1.67
N SER A 350 0.93 -0.96 0.46
CA SER A 350 2.16 -1.26 -0.28
C SER A 350 3.35 -0.50 0.29
N MET A 351 3.17 0.77 0.66
CA MET A 351 4.19 1.55 1.35
C MET A 351 4.56 0.95 2.72
N GLU A 352 3.59 0.47 3.50
CA GLU A 352 3.81 -0.24 4.76
C GLU A 352 4.67 -1.50 4.56
N ARG A 353 4.41 -2.28 3.50
CA ARG A 353 5.20 -3.48 3.16
C ARG A 353 6.64 -3.14 2.78
N VAL A 354 6.85 -2.11 1.97
CA VAL A 354 8.19 -1.66 1.56
C VAL A 354 8.99 -1.18 2.78
N LEU A 355 8.34 -0.45 3.68
CA LEU A 355 8.91 -0.03 4.96
C LEU A 355 9.37 -1.22 5.82
N GLU A 356 8.49 -2.21 6.01
CA GLU A 356 8.81 -3.37 6.85
C GLU A 356 9.91 -4.23 6.23
N SER A 357 9.87 -4.44 4.91
CA SER A 357 10.92 -5.16 4.18
C SER A 357 12.29 -4.47 4.31
N GLY A 358 12.34 -3.13 4.21
CA GLY A 358 13.58 -2.37 4.42
C GLY A 358 14.13 -2.50 5.84
N ARG A 359 13.25 -2.50 6.86
CA ARG A 359 13.67 -2.73 8.27
C ARG A 359 14.23 -4.12 8.48
N LEU A 360 13.60 -5.14 7.91
CA LEU A 360 14.07 -6.52 7.96
C LEU A 360 15.42 -6.69 7.26
N ALA A 361 15.63 -6.03 6.12
CA ALA A 361 16.91 -6.04 5.41
C ALA A 361 18.04 -5.49 6.28
N VAL A 362 17.85 -4.30 6.88
CA VAL A 362 18.84 -3.69 7.79
C VAL A 362 19.09 -4.57 9.02
N ALA A 363 18.03 -5.10 9.63
CA ALA A 363 18.17 -5.99 10.79
C ALA A 363 18.92 -7.28 10.44
N GLY A 364 18.66 -7.88 9.27
CA GLY A 364 19.37 -9.06 8.80
C GLY A 364 20.85 -8.78 8.49
N GLU A 365 21.18 -7.64 7.87
CA GLU A 365 22.58 -7.23 7.67
C GLU A 365 23.34 -7.08 9.00
N GLN A 366 22.68 -6.49 10.01
CA GLN A 366 23.23 -6.39 11.36
C GLN A 366 23.43 -7.77 12.01
N LEU A 367 22.48 -8.68 11.84
CA LEU A 367 22.60 -10.06 12.33
C LEU A 367 23.75 -10.82 11.66
N VAL A 368 23.92 -10.71 10.34
CA VAL A 368 25.04 -11.32 9.61
C VAL A 368 26.37 -10.79 10.15
N THR A 369 26.47 -9.47 10.36
CA THR A 369 27.67 -8.84 10.95
C THR A 369 27.95 -9.38 12.36
N SER A 370 26.91 -9.50 13.19
CA SER A 370 27.03 -10.07 14.54
C SER A 370 27.46 -11.54 14.52
N ILE A 371 26.93 -12.36 13.60
CA ILE A 371 27.34 -13.77 13.44
C ILE A 371 28.83 -13.86 13.09
N GLN A 372 29.30 -13.03 12.16
CA GLN A 372 30.73 -12.97 11.78
C GLN A 372 31.65 -12.54 12.93
N GLU A 373 31.17 -11.70 13.84
CA GLU A 373 31.89 -11.35 15.07
C GLU A 373 31.98 -12.53 16.04
N VAL A 374 30.88 -13.26 16.24
CA VAL A 374 30.87 -14.45 17.09
C VAL A 374 31.75 -15.56 16.51
N GLU A 375 31.73 -15.77 15.19
CA GLU A 375 32.63 -16.72 14.51
C GLU A 375 34.10 -16.39 14.76
N ARG A 376 34.49 -15.11 14.66
CA ARG A 376 35.86 -14.67 14.99
C ARG A 376 36.22 -14.94 16.46
N ASN A 377 35.29 -14.73 17.38
CA ASN A 377 35.49 -15.01 18.80
C ASN A 377 35.63 -16.51 19.09
N VAL A 378 34.87 -17.36 18.41
CA VAL A 378 34.98 -18.82 18.50
C VAL A 378 36.36 -19.28 18.04
N VAL A 379 36.85 -18.79 16.91
CA VAL A 379 38.21 -19.11 16.41
C VAL A 379 39.28 -18.67 17.41
N ALA A 380 39.15 -17.45 17.97
CA ALA A 380 40.08 -16.96 18.99
C ALA A 380 40.07 -17.81 20.27
N ALA A 381 38.88 -18.26 20.71
CA ALA A 381 38.74 -19.15 21.86
C ALA A 381 39.37 -20.52 21.61
N THR A 382 39.19 -21.10 20.42
CA THR A 382 39.83 -22.37 20.02
C THR A 382 41.36 -22.27 20.04
N ASN A 383 41.92 -21.16 19.53
CA ASN A 383 43.37 -20.94 19.59
C ASN A 383 43.86 -20.82 21.04
N THR A 384 43.13 -20.10 21.90
CA THR A 384 43.46 -19.94 23.31
C THR A 384 43.39 -21.29 24.07
N ALA A 385 42.40 -22.12 23.75
CA ALA A 385 42.27 -23.46 24.29
C ALA A 385 43.44 -24.36 23.87
N ALA A 386 43.85 -24.33 22.60
CA ALA A 386 45.02 -25.06 22.10
C ALA A 386 46.32 -24.63 22.81
N ASP A 387 46.49 -23.33 23.06
CA ASP A 387 47.62 -22.81 23.82
C ASP A 387 47.62 -23.31 25.28
N ALA A 388 46.44 -23.41 25.91
CA ALA A 388 46.29 -23.93 27.27
C ALA A 388 46.62 -25.44 27.38
N VAL A 389 46.27 -26.24 26.38
CA VAL A 389 46.67 -27.67 26.32
C VAL A 389 48.20 -27.77 26.31
N ARG A 390 48.87 -27.07 25.40
CA ARG A 390 50.33 -27.09 25.27
C ARG A 390 51.01 -26.65 26.58
N LEU A 391 50.52 -25.58 27.21
CA LEU A 391 51.06 -25.11 28.49
C LEU A 391 50.89 -26.16 29.60
N SER A 392 49.77 -26.88 29.61
CA SER A 392 49.51 -27.94 30.59
C SER A 392 50.42 -29.15 30.37
N GLU A 393 50.69 -29.53 29.12
CA GLU A 393 51.64 -30.59 28.76
C GLU A 393 53.07 -30.23 29.18
N ASP A 394 53.51 -29.00 28.92
CA ASP A 394 54.83 -28.50 29.32
C ASP A 394 54.99 -28.48 30.86
N ALA A 395 53.94 -28.04 31.56
CA ALA A 395 53.90 -28.09 33.02
C ALA A 395 53.97 -29.53 33.54
N ASN A 396 53.21 -30.45 32.95
CA ASN A 396 53.21 -31.86 33.34
C ASN A 396 54.58 -32.52 33.12
N SER A 397 55.26 -32.20 32.00
CA SER A 397 56.63 -32.63 31.73
C SER A 397 57.62 -32.11 32.77
N THR A 398 57.49 -30.83 33.15
CA THR A 398 58.37 -30.21 34.16
C THR A 398 58.15 -30.81 35.55
N VAL A 399 56.90 -31.03 35.94
CA VAL A 399 56.55 -31.69 37.21
C VAL A 399 57.02 -33.15 37.22
N GLY A 400 56.92 -33.86 36.08
CA GLY A 400 57.44 -35.21 35.92
C GLY A 400 58.97 -35.28 36.14
N ARG A 401 59.73 -34.31 35.60
CA ARG A 401 61.17 -34.20 35.86
C ARG A 401 61.46 -33.91 37.34
N LEU A 402 60.70 -33.01 37.98
CA LEU A 402 60.86 -32.70 39.40
C LEU A 402 60.58 -33.92 40.29
N SER A 403 59.56 -34.71 39.96
CA SER A 403 59.23 -35.96 40.64
C SER A 403 60.39 -36.96 40.51
N ALA A 404 60.92 -37.16 39.30
CA ALA A 404 62.07 -38.03 39.06
C ALA A 404 63.33 -37.58 39.83
N SER A 405 63.65 -36.29 39.82
CA SER A 405 64.76 -35.72 40.60
C SER A 405 64.55 -35.92 42.10
N SER A 406 63.34 -35.73 42.62
CA SER A 406 63.03 -35.94 44.04
C SER A 406 63.23 -37.40 44.47
N VAL A 407 62.85 -38.36 43.61
CA VAL A 407 63.14 -39.80 43.84
C VAL A 407 64.65 -40.07 43.88
N GLN A 408 65.41 -39.48 42.96
CA GLN A 408 66.88 -39.62 42.96
C GLN A 408 67.52 -39.06 44.23
N ILE A 409 67.11 -37.87 44.68
CA ILE A 409 67.58 -37.28 45.94
C ILE A 409 67.21 -38.21 47.10
N GLY A 410 65.99 -38.76 47.14
CA GLY A 410 65.57 -39.68 48.19
C GLY A 410 66.44 -40.92 48.28
N ASN A 411 66.86 -41.47 47.13
CA ASN A 411 67.80 -42.60 47.08
C ASN A 411 69.19 -42.23 47.61
N VAL A 412 69.70 -41.03 47.29
CA VAL A 412 70.97 -40.54 47.84
C VAL A 412 70.90 -40.37 49.35
N VAL A 413 69.80 -39.78 49.86
CA VAL A 413 69.59 -39.56 51.29
C VAL A 413 69.50 -40.88 52.06
N LYS A 414 68.87 -41.93 51.49
CA LYS A 414 68.88 -43.29 52.08
C LYS A 414 70.29 -43.88 52.21
N VAL A 415 71.16 -43.62 51.24
CA VAL A 415 72.57 -44.04 51.31
C VAL A 415 73.30 -43.26 52.41
N ILE A 416 73.09 -41.95 52.50
CA ILE A 416 73.69 -41.10 53.55
C ILE A 416 73.24 -41.57 54.94
N ASN A 417 71.94 -41.86 55.13
CA ASN A 417 71.45 -42.36 56.41
C ASN A 417 72.07 -43.72 56.76
N SER A 418 72.18 -44.64 55.79
CA SER A 418 72.88 -45.91 55.99
C SER A 418 74.36 -45.72 56.39
N ILE A 419 75.05 -44.74 55.79
CA ILE A 419 76.43 -44.39 56.15
C ILE A 419 76.46 -43.84 57.59
N ALA A 420 75.57 -42.93 57.94
CA ALA A 420 75.48 -42.35 59.28
C ALA A 420 75.21 -43.43 60.35
N GLU A 421 74.31 -44.38 60.10
CA GLU A 421 74.05 -45.53 60.98
C GLU A 421 75.31 -46.42 61.15
N GLN A 422 76.00 -46.72 60.05
CA GLN A 422 77.27 -47.47 60.09
C GLN A 422 78.36 -46.71 60.85
N THR A 423 78.50 -45.40 60.62
CA THR A 423 79.46 -44.54 61.32
C THR A 423 79.15 -44.48 62.81
N ASN A 424 77.86 -44.40 63.19
CA ASN A 424 77.42 -44.44 64.59
C ASN A 424 77.76 -45.79 65.24
N LEU A 425 77.59 -46.92 64.53
CA LEU A 425 77.99 -48.25 65.01
C LEU A 425 79.51 -48.38 65.16
N LEU A 426 80.28 -47.88 64.19
CA LEU A 426 81.75 -47.86 64.26
C LEU A 426 82.25 -47.00 65.43
N ALA A 427 81.66 -45.81 65.60
CA ALA A 427 81.96 -44.91 66.71
C ALA A 427 81.60 -45.55 68.06
N LEU A 428 80.46 -46.25 68.16
CA LEU A 428 80.07 -47.00 69.35
C LEU A 428 81.07 -48.10 69.69
N ASN A 429 81.50 -48.89 68.70
CA ASN A 429 82.53 -49.91 68.88
C ASN A 429 83.86 -49.30 69.33
N ALA A 430 84.24 -48.15 68.78
CA ALA A 430 85.43 -47.40 69.19
C ALA A 430 85.30 -46.86 70.63
N THR A 431 84.13 -46.37 71.04
CA THR A 431 83.86 -45.96 72.44
C THR A 431 84.01 -47.14 73.40
N ILE A 432 83.53 -48.34 73.02
CA ILE A 432 83.67 -49.56 73.81
C ILE A 432 85.16 -49.94 73.97
N GLU A 433 85.92 -49.95 72.88
CA GLU A 433 87.34 -50.30 72.91
C GLU A 433 88.18 -49.25 73.67
N ALA A 434 87.83 -47.97 73.53
CA ALA A 434 88.44 -46.89 74.31
C ALA A 434 88.18 -47.03 75.81
N ALA A 435 86.98 -47.45 76.21
CA ALA A 435 86.66 -47.76 77.61
C ALA A 435 87.45 -48.99 78.11
N ARG A 436 87.68 -49.97 77.24
CA ARG A 436 88.46 -51.18 77.54
C ARG A 436 89.95 -50.91 77.76
N ALA A 437 90.50 -49.90 77.09
CA ALA A 437 91.89 -49.46 77.22
C ALA A 437 92.18 -48.62 78.50
N GLY A 438 91.18 -48.28 79.30
CA GLY A 438 91.34 -47.57 80.57
C GLY A 438 91.91 -46.15 80.41
N GLU A 439 92.86 -45.75 81.26
CA GLU A 439 93.48 -44.40 81.24
C GLU A 439 94.16 -44.07 79.90
N ALA A 440 94.71 -45.06 79.19
CA ALA A 440 95.36 -44.88 77.89
C ALA A 440 94.38 -44.58 76.74
N GLY A 441 93.09 -44.86 76.91
CA GLY A 441 92.03 -44.69 75.90
C GLY A 441 91.28 -43.37 75.96
N LYS A 442 91.54 -42.48 76.94
CA LYS A 442 90.74 -41.25 77.17
C LYS A 442 90.64 -40.33 75.95
N GLY A 443 91.74 -40.11 75.22
CA GLY A 443 91.73 -39.27 74.01
C GLY A 443 90.94 -39.90 72.86
N PHE A 444 91.02 -41.22 72.71
CA PHE A 444 90.22 -41.98 71.73
C PHE A 444 88.73 -41.96 72.07
N ALA A 445 88.37 -42.01 73.37
CA ALA A 445 86.98 -41.95 73.82
C ALA A 445 86.29 -40.62 73.46
N VAL A 446 87.02 -39.50 73.55
CA VAL A 446 86.49 -38.17 73.16
C VAL A 446 86.19 -38.11 71.66
N VAL A 447 87.14 -38.55 70.83
CA VAL A 447 86.95 -38.58 69.36
C VAL A 447 85.82 -39.53 68.96
N ALA A 448 85.75 -40.71 69.59
CA ALA A 448 84.68 -41.66 69.32
C ALA A 448 83.29 -41.09 69.69
N ASN A 449 83.17 -40.35 70.80
CA ASN A 449 81.93 -39.68 71.16
C ASN A 449 81.56 -38.55 70.19
N GLU A 450 82.52 -37.73 69.76
CA GLU A 450 82.28 -36.66 68.78
C GLU A 450 81.79 -37.22 67.43
N VAL A 451 82.42 -38.30 66.94
CA VAL A 451 82.00 -38.98 65.70
C VAL A 451 80.61 -39.61 65.86
N LYS A 452 80.29 -40.12 67.06
CA LYS A 452 78.97 -40.66 67.37
C LYS A 452 77.89 -39.58 67.35
N GLU A 453 78.14 -38.43 67.97
CA GLU A 453 77.21 -37.30 67.97
C GLU A 453 77.00 -36.75 66.55
N LEU A 454 78.08 -36.57 65.78
CA LEU A 454 78.01 -36.13 64.38
C LEU A 454 77.21 -37.11 63.51
N ALA A 455 77.37 -38.42 63.71
CA ALA A 455 76.61 -39.43 63.00
C ALA A 455 75.11 -39.38 63.35
N GLN A 456 74.77 -39.17 64.63
CA GLN A 456 73.38 -38.99 65.07
C GLN A 456 72.75 -37.70 64.52
N GLU A 457 73.49 -36.60 64.48
CA GLU A 457 73.06 -35.34 63.89
C GLU A 457 72.84 -35.49 62.38
N THR A 458 73.74 -36.22 61.70
CA THR A 458 73.59 -36.55 60.28
C THR A 458 72.33 -37.37 60.02
N SER A 459 72.05 -38.40 60.82
CA SER A 459 70.80 -39.19 60.68
C SER A 459 69.56 -38.33 60.86
N ARG A 460 69.50 -37.48 61.89
CA ARG A 460 68.36 -36.56 62.10
C ARG A 460 68.18 -35.59 60.92
N ALA A 461 69.27 -35.00 60.43
CA ALA A 461 69.22 -34.11 59.28
C ALA A 461 68.75 -34.86 58.02
N THR A 462 69.16 -36.11 57.81
CA THR A 462 68.65 -36.92 56.70
C THR A 462 67.18 -37.29 56.85
N GLU A 463 66.68 -37.55 58.05
CA GLU A 463 65.24 -37.77 58.30
C GLU A 463 64.40 -36.54 57.94
N ASP A 464 64.89 -35.33 58.26
CA ASP A 464 64.23 -34.07 57.88
C ASP A 464 64.19 -33.86 56.36
N ILE A 465 65.27 -34.23 55.67
CA ILE A 465 65.32 -34.20 54.21
C ILE A 465 64.35 -35.22 53.61
N VAL A 466 64.26 -36.44 54.16
CA VAL A 466 63.27 -37.45 53.72
C VAL A 466 61.86 -36.88 53.83
N ARG A 467 61.49 -36.28 54.98
CA ARG A 467 60.18 -35.64 55.15
C ARG A 467 59.91 -34.54 54.11
N SER A 468 60.93 -33.76 53.78
CA SER A 468 60.82 -32.70 52.75
C SER A 468 60.63 -33.27 51.35
N ILE A 469 61.31 -34.37 51.02
CA ILE A 469 61.17 -35.07 49.73
C ILE A 469 59.77 -35.69 49.60
N ASP A 470 59.27 -36.32 50.67
CA ASP A 470 57.93 -36.90 50.69
C ASP A 470 56.86 -35.82 50.47
N ALA A 471 57.03 -34.64 51.08
CA ALA A 471 56.14 -33.49 50.85
C ALA A 471 56.20 -33.00 49.38
N ILE A 472 57.39 -32.86 48.80
CA ILE A 472 57.54 -32.48 47.38
C ILE A 472 56.89 -33.52 46.46
N GLN A 473 57.04 -34.81 46.75
CA GLN A 473 56.41 -35.88 45.98
C GLN A 473 54.88 -35.85 46.08
N ALA A 474 54.34 -35.60 47.28
CA ALA A 474 52.90 -35.43 47.47
C ALA A 474 52.36 -34.22 46.70
N ASP A 475 53.03 -33.07 46.80
CA ASP A 475 52.64 -31.84 46.12
C ASP A 475 52.72 -31.98 44.59
N THR A 476 53.80 -32.58 44.07
CA THR A 476 53.90 -32.87 42.63
C THR A 476 52.81 -33.82 42.14
N GLY A 477 52.42 -34.82 42.95
CA GLY A 477 51.27 -35.68 42.68
C GLY A 477 49.95 -34.90 42.58
N ASN A 478 49.70 -33.98 43.52
CA ASN A 478 48.52 -33.11 43.50
C ASN A 478 48.49 -32.18 42.28
N VAL A 479 49.64 -31.67 41.86
CA VAL A 479 49.77 -30.85 40.65
C VAL A 479 49.43 -31.66 39.39
N VAL A 480 49.90 -32.91 39.27
CA VAL A 480 49.57 -33.78 38.13
C VAL A 480 48.06 -34.04 38.04
N VAL A 481 47.39 -34.29 39.18
CA VAL A 481 45.93 -34.44 39.21
C VAL A 481 45.22 -33.17 38.74
N SER A 482 45.69 -32.01 39.20
CA SER A 482 45.13 -30.71 38.80
C SER A 482 45.32 -30.42 37.31
N LEU A 483 46.49 -30.73 36.76
CA LEU A 483 46.78 -30.58 35.32
C LEU A 483 45.91 -31.49 34.46
N ARG A 484 45.61 -32.72 34.91
CA ARG A 484 44.66 -33.60 34.23
C ARG A 484 43.25 -32.99 34.22
N GLY A 485 42.79 -32.44 35.34
CA GLY A 485 41.50 -31.74 35.41
C GLY A 485 41.43 -30.53 34.48
N ILE A 486 42.52 -29.78 34.34
CA ILE A 486 42.61 -28.67 33.37
C ILE A 486 42.48 -29.20 31.94
N ALA A 487 43.18 -30.29 31.58
CA ALA A 487 43.09 -30.89 30.25
C ALA A 487 41.66 -31.32 29.89
N GLU A 488 40.95 -31.97 30.82
CA GLU A 488 39.54 -32.36 30.64
C GLU A 488 38.60 -31.15 30.44
N ILE A 489 38.83 -30.06 31.18
CA ILE A 489 38.06 -28.81 31.01
C ILE A 489 38.31 -28.21 29.62
N VAL A 490 39.56 -28.18 29.17
CA VAL A 490 39.92 -27.63 27.86
C VAL A 490 39.37 -28.47 26.71
N GLU A 491 39.34 -29.80 26.85
CA GLU A 491 38.70 -30.69 25.88
C GLU A 491 37.20 -30.38 25.73
N ARG A 492 36.48 -30.22 26.85
CA ARG A 492 35.07 -29.79 26.84
C ARG A 492 34.86 -28.41 26.22
N ILE A 493 35.80 -27.49 26.40
CA ILE A 493 35.77 -26.18 25.72
C ILE A 493 35.83 -26.39 24.21
N ASN A 494 36.78 -27.19 23.70
CA ASN A 494 36.91 -27.46 22.26
C ASN A 494 35.66 -28.11 21.67
N GLU A 495 35.06 -29.10 22.36
CA GLU A 495 33.79 -29.70 21.93
C GLU A 495 32.68 -28.65 21.81
N THR A 496 32.54 -27.79 22.82
CA THR A 496 31.53 -26.73 22.83
C THR A 496 31.76 -25.72 21.71
N GLN A 497 33.01 -25.32 21.45
CA GLN A 497 33.34 -24.43 20.33
C GLN A 497 33.00 -25.06 18.98
N GLY A 498 33.21 -26.37 18.82
CA GLY A 498 32.82 -27.10 17.60
C GLY A 498 31.31 -27.05 17.34
N VAL A 499 30.50 -27.22 18.38
CA VAL A 499 29.03 -27.11 18.29
C VAL A 499 28.60 -25.67 17.97
N ILE A 500 29.22 -24.66 18.60
CA ILE A 500 28.90 -23.26 18.29
C ILE A 500 29.23 -22.94 16.83
N GLY A 501 30.39 -23.40 16.33
CA GLY A 501 30.79 -23.17 14.94
C GLY A 501 29.81 -23.74 13.91
N SER A 502 29.27 -24.94 14.15
CA SER A 502 28.27 -25.53 13.24
C SER A 502 26.95 -24.75 13.26
N VAL A 503 26.49 -24.34 14.44
CA VAL A 503 25.27 -23.52 14.59
C VAL A 503 25.41 -22.16 13.91
N LEU A 504 26.56 -21.50 14.04
CA LEU A 504 26.80 -20.21 13.38
C LEU A 504 26.80 -20.33 11.85
N THR A 505 27.37 -21.41 11.31
CA THR A 505 27.34 -21.68 9.87
C THR A 505 25.90 -21.83 9.36
N GLU A 506 25.07 -22.57 10.08
CA GLU A 506 23.64 -22.75 9.75
C GLU A 506 22.86 -21.43 9.89
N GLN A 507 23.05 -20.69 10.98
CA GLN A 507 22.41 -19.38 11.17
C GLN A 507 22.80 -18.36 10.10
N SER A 508 24.07 -18.36 9.67
CA SER A 508 24.55 -17.50 8.59
C SER A 508 23.86 -17.83 7.26
N ALA A 509 23.64 -19.11 6.97
CA ALA A 509 22.93 -19.56 5.77
C ALA A 509 21.45 -19.14 5.81
N VAL A 510 20.74 -19.46 6.91
CA VAL A 510 19.31 -19.11 7.08
C VAL A 510 19.10 -17.60 7.01
N THR A 511 19.97 -16.80 7.64
CA THR A 511 19.83 -15.34 7.63
C THR A 511 20.03 -14.77 6.22
N ARG A 512 20.96 -15.33 5.44
CA ARG A 512 21.15 -14.94 4.03
C ARG A 512 19.98 -15.34 3.15
N ASP A 513 19.37 -16.50 3.39
CA ASP A 513 18.18 -16.94 2.68
C ASP A 513 16.96 -16.06 2.98
N ILE A 514 16.84 -15.51 4.20
CA ILE A 514 15.78 -14.54 4.55
C ILE A 514 15.99 -13.19 3.85
N LEU A 515 17.24 -12.81 3.57
CA LEU A 515 17.61 -11.56 2.92
C LEU A 515 17.55 -11.62 1.38
N ALA A 516 17.52 -12.82 0.80
CA ALA A 516 17.43 -13.06 -0.65
C ALA A 516 15.99 -12.99 -1.15
#